data_AF-A0A9E2M2L7-F1
#
_entry.id   AF-A0A9E2M2L7-F1
#
_cell.length_a   1.000
_cell.length_b   1.000
_cell.length_c   1.000
_cell.angle_alpha   90.00
_cell.angle_beta   90.00
_cell.angle_gamma   90.00
#
_symmetry.space_group_name_H-M   'P 1'
#
loop_
_entity.id
_entity.type
_entity.pdbx_description
1 polymer ?
#
loop_
_entity_poly.entity_id
_entity_poly.type
_entity_poly.pdbx_seq_one_letter_code
_entity_poly.pdbx_strand_id
1 'polypeptide(L)'
;MNSRESYQQVIEDIFGAGVSTFDCSKDIRNNVTGAINNENYRPFTRNFVARLERLRTTYEGHVSFGDLLRQVNIVAESGLWRGAVAELAAYDFLSWKILEGDRILSEPAELNVDLRKEQTYAAELGKKFANVDGCFRGIDVYFDVKCLGDAASALLRSAIKEIVSELDIPGLWIVPEFAKDLDYELIQDNWCALKHELIRAARHNQVVNQVKSNVVKGLGFSLKRGPGVMATESSHNPYRHAEVYWSRVFGHCDKFVKNSPFMLVYVVFPWFNNTLRPHGGESLTFYRALTRRVFCQWIGHKTRLDTVLDDFHSDCTICEVSQSLSGILFLEDNVIQGENPDHHNLIAHMYLNPNAEHSLKRTLFFDFALTSGLDTFDDFEHDNY
;
A
#
# COMPACT_ATOMS: atom_id res chain seq x y z
N MET A 1 -13.17 -6.70 27.69
CA MET A 1 -11.87 -6.47 27.04
C MET A 1 -12.08 -5.48 25.92
N ASN A 2 -11.35 -4.36 25.92
CA ASN A 2 -11.40 -3.39 24.83
C ASN A 2 -10.59 -3.91 23.61
N SER A 3 -10.70 -3.23 22.47
CA SER A 3 -10.04 -3.69 21.23
C SER A 3 -8.52 -3.80 21.31
N ARG A 4 -7.87 -2.95 22.12
CA ARG A 4 -6.40 -2.98 22.30
C ARG A 4 -5.98 -4.07 23.27
N GLU A 5 -6.72 -4.27 24.35
CA GLU A 5 -6.49 -5.39 25.29
C GLU A 5 -6.63 -6.74 24.58
N SER A 6 -7.65 -6.92 23.72
CA SER A 6 -7.81 -8.16 22.95
C SER A 6 -6.65 -8.37 21.97
N TYR A 7 -6.11 -7.30 21.39
CA TYR A 7 -4.93 -7.40 20.53
C TYR A 7 -3.64 -7.64 21.31
N GLN A 8 -3.47 -7.00 22.46
CA GLN A 8 -2.36 -7.23 23.39
C GLN A 8 -2.31 -8.70 23.78
N GLN A 9 -3.44 -9.31 24.14
CA GLN A 9 -3.50 -10.73 24.49
C GLN A 9 -2.96 -11.60 23.34
N VAL A 10 -3.42 -11.36 22.10
CA VAL A 10 -2.92 -12.09 20.92
C VAL A 10 -1.41 -11.95 20.75
N ILE A 11 -0.88 -10.73 20.87
CA ILE A 11 0.56 -10.50 20.72
C ILE A 11 1.34 -11.20 21.83
N GLU A 12 0.90 -11.09 23.08
CA GLU A 12 1.61 -11.67 24.22
C GLU A 12 1.55 -13.19 24.24
N ASP A 13 0.45 -13.78 23.76
CA ASP A 13 0.33 -15.24 23.58
C ASP A 13 1.32 -15.76 22.54
N ILE A 14 1.55 -15.00 21.46
CA ILE A 14 2.43 -15.41 20.37
C ILE A 14 3.89 -15.07 20.68
N PHE A 15 4.20 -13.83 21.05
CA PHE A 15 5.57 -13.33 21.14
C PHE A 15 6.13 -13.29 22.56
N GLY A 16 5.31 -13.57 23.58
CA GLY A 16 5.67 -13.60 24.98
C GLY A 16 5.17 -12.39 25.78
N ALA A 17 5.07 -12.56 27.10
CA ALA A 17 4.55 -11.54 28.00
C ALA A 17 5.41 -10.27 28.01
N GLY A 18 4.76 -9.09 28.00
CA GLY A 18 5.41 -7.79 28.14
C GLY A 18 6.03 -7.21 26.85
N VAL A 19 5.84 -7.85 25.70
CA VAL A 19 6.34 -7.35 24.40
C VAL A 19 5.45 -6.26 23.79
N SER A 20 4.22 -6.11 24.28
CA SER A 20 3.32 -5.05 23.87
C SER A 20 3.76 -3.71 24.49
N THR A 21 4.01 -2.70 23.67
CA THR A 21 4.54 -1.38 24.08
C THR A 21 3.50 -0.26 24.04
N PHE A 22 2.27 -0.59 23.69
CA PHE A 22 1.24 0.37 23.36
C PHE A 22 0.19 0.50 24.47
N ASP A 23 -0.44 1.67 24.61
CA ASP A 23 -1.27 1.99 25.77
C ASP A 23 -2.72 1.49 25.63
N CYS A 24 -3.08 0.45 26.39
CA CYS A 24 -4.41 -0.15 26.41
C CYS A 24 -5.47 0.70 27.16
N SER A 25 -5.06 1.72 27.91
CA SER A 25 -6.02 2.65 28.56
C SER A 25 -6.64 3.63 27.55
N LYS A 26 -6.06 3.78 26.36
CA LYS A 26 -6.58 4.62 25.30
C LYS A 26 -7.69 3.90 24.54
N ASP A 27 -8.84 4.56 24.40
CA ASP A 27 -9.93 4.11 23.54
C ASP A 27 -9.64 4.41 22.06
N ILE A 28 -8.60 3.77 21.54
CA ILE A 28 -8.19 3.86 20.14
C ILE A 28 -8.52 2.53 19.48
N ARG A 29 -9.31 2.60 18.40
CA ARG A 29 -9.72 1.44 17.60
C ARG A 29 -9.38 1.67 16.14
N ASN A 30 -8.79 0.66 15.51
CA ASN A 30 -8.66 0.58 14.06
C ASN A 30 -9.34 -0.70 13.54
N ASN A 31 -9.25 -0.96 12.24
CA ASN A 31 -9.94 -2.10 11.65
C ASN A 31 -9.40 -3.45 12.17
N VAL A 32 -8.09 -3.57 12.42
CA VAL A 32 -7.46 -4.81 12.91
C VAL A 32 -7.86 -5.11 14.35
N THR A 33 -7.54 -4.19 15.27
CA THR A 33 -7.89 -4.31 16.71
C THR A 33 -9.41 -4.42 16.91
N GLY A 34 -10.17 -3.75 16.04
CA GLY A 34 -11.63 -3.83 16.00
C GLY A 34 -12.17 -5.17 15.51
N ALA A 35 -11.49 -5.83 14.57
CA ALA A 35 -11.87 -7.14 14.04
C ALA A 35 -11.48 -8.27 15.00
N ILE A 36 -10.29 -8.18 15.61
CA ILE A 36 -9.84 -9.15 16.62
C ILE A 36 -10.83 -9.21 17.80
N ASN A 37 -11.36 -8.05 18.21
CA ASN A 37 -12.34 -7.96 19.29
C ASN A 37 -13.80 -8.25 18.88
N ASN A 38 -14.04 -8.79 17.66
CA ASN A 38 -15.39 -9.01 17.15
C ASN A 38 -15.53 -10.38 16.49
N GLU A 39 -16.44 -11.20 17.03
CA GLU A 39 -16.67 -12.58 16.56
C GLU A 39 -17.09 -12.69 15.10
N ASN A 40 -17.69 -11.65 14.52
CA ASN A 40 -18.06 -11.64 13.10
C ASN A 40 -16.84 -11.65 12.16
N TYR A 41 -15.65 -11.38 12.69
CA TYR A 41 -14.39 -11.39 11.94
C TYR A 41 -13.48 -12.57 12.33
N ARG A 42 -14.03 -13.66 12.88
CA ARG A 42 -13.27 -14.88 13.22
C ARG A 42 -12.35 -15.39 12.11
N PRO A 43 -12.75 -15.44 10.82
CA PRO A 43 -11.83 -15.85 9.74
C PRO A 43 -10.60 -14.96 9.66
N PHE A 44 -10.78 -13.64 9.69
CA PHE A 44 -9.68 -12.67 9.74
C PHE A 44 -8.77 -12.93 10.95
N THR A 45 -9.35 -13.02 12.15
CA THR A 45 -8.57 -13.19 13.39
C THR A 45 -7.71 -14.45 13.32
N ARG A 46 -8.29 -15.57 12.89
CA ARG A 46 -7.56 -16.85 12.75
C ARG A 46 -6.39 -16.74 11.76
N ASN A 47 -6.63 -16.17 10.58
CA ASN A 47 -5.59 -16.07 9.54
C ASN A 47 -4.50 -15.06 9.92
N PHE A 48 -4.88 -13.96 10.58
CA PHE A 48 -3.94 -12.96 11.07
C PHE A 48 -3.07 -13.50 12.20
N VAL A 49 -3.64 -14.25 13.14
CA VAL A 49 -2.89 -14.97 14.19
C VAL A 49 -1.89 -15.95 13.56
N ALA A 50 -2.32 -16.77 12.60
CA ALA A 50 -1.44 -17.72 11.93
C ALA A 50 -0.27 -17.02 11.19
N ARG A 51 -0.52 -15.86 10.57
CA ARG A 51 0.55 -15.00 10.01
C ARG A 51 1.56 -14.59 11.07
N LEU A 52 1.09 -14.11 12.22
CA LEU A 52 1.98 -13.69 13.31
C LEU A 52 2.81 -14.87 13.86
N GLU A 53 2.22 -16.07 13.97
CA GLU A 53 2.93 -17.29 14.39
C GLU A 53 4.01 -17.72 13.39
N ARG A 54 3.71 -17.67 12.09
CA ARG A 54 4.71 -17.91 11.04
C ARG A 54 5.85 -16.92 11.10
N LEU A 55 5.54 -15.62 11.18
CA LEU A 55 6.55 -14.57 11.28
C LEU A 55 7.40 -14.72 12.53
N ARG A 56 6.79 -15.04 13.68
CA ARG A 56 7.54 -15.37 14.89
C ARG A 56 8.52 -16.51 14.62
N THR A 57 8.04 -17.62 14.07
CA THR A 57 8.86 -18.81 13.79
C THR A 57 10.03 -18.50 12.87
N THR A 58 9.79 -17.73 11.80
CA THR A 58 10.83 -17.34 10.83
C THR A 58 11.90 -16.46 11.46
N TYR A 59 11.51 -15.47 12.26
CA TYR A 59 12.43 -14.46 12.78
C TYR A 59 12.97 -14.77 14.18
N GLU A 60 12.55 -15.88 14.82
CA GLU A 60 13.03 -16.26 16.15
C GLU A 60 14.55 -16.45 16.13
N GLY A 61 15.27 -15.69 16.97
CA GLY A 61 16.73 -15.69 16.98
C GLY A 61 17.40 -14.88 15.86
N HIS A 62 16.66 -14.32 14.91
CA HIS A 62 17.19 -13.44 13.87
C HIS A 62 17.40 -12.02 14.40
N VAL A 63 18.39 -11.29 13.83
CA VAL A 63 18.73 -9.91 14.25
C VAL A 63 17.54 -8.95 14.13
N SER A 64 16.66 -9.18 13.16
CA SER A 64 15.48 -8.34 12.91
C SER A 64 14.23 -8.72 13.70
N PHE A 65 14.31 -9.64 14.67
CA PHE A 65 13.17 -9.98 15.53
C PHE A 65 12.62 -8.74 16.27
N GLY A 66 13.51 -7.85 16.71
CA GLY A 66 13.12 -6.59 17.36
C GLY A 66 12.36 -5.63 16.44
N ASP A 67 12.74 -5.55 15.16
CA ASP A 67 12.05 -4.73 14.17
C ASP A 67 10.69 -5.34 13.78
N LEU A 68 10.59 -6.68 13.69
CA LEU A 68 9.31 -7.37 13.55
C LEU A 68 8.36 -7.03 14.72
N LEU A 69 8.84 -7.11 15.96
CA LEU A 69 8.04 -6.76 17.14
C LEU A 69 7.60 -5.30 17.13
N ARG A 70 8.45 -4.38 16.65
CA ARG A 70 8.07 -2.97 16.46
C ARG A 70 6.89 -2.87 15.50
N GLN A 71 6.94 -3.57 14.37
CA GLN A 71 5.88 -3.52 13.37
C GLN A 71 4.56 -4.11 13.88
N VAL A 72 4.63 -5.23 14.59
CA VAL A 72 3.49 -5.83 15.29
C VAL A 72 2.85 -4.83 16.26
N ASN A 73 3.65 -4.09 17.03
CA ASN A 73 3.12 -3.06 17.94
C ASN A 73 2.47 -1.88 17.20
N ILE A 74 3.02 -1.44 16.06
CA ILE A 74 2.50 -0.33 15.26
C ILE A 74 1.08 -0.63 14.72
N VAL A 75 0.72 -1.91 14.54
CA VAL A 75 -0.64 -2.31 14.14
C VAL A 75 -1.71 -1.80 15.11
N ALA A 76 -1.40 -1.57 16.39
CA ALA A 76 -2.35 -1.02 17.36
C ALA A 76 -2.61 0.49 17.18
N GLU A 77 -1.81 1.20 16.37
CA GLU A 77 -1.86 2.66 16.25
C GLU A 77 -2.83 3.14 15.17
N SER A 78 -3.66 4.14 15.49
CA SER A 78 -4.79 4.58 14.64
C SER A 78 -4.38 5.09 13.25
N GLY A 79 -3.16 5.63 13.10
CA GLY A 79 -2.69 6.26 11.87
C GLY A 79 -1.68 5.45 11.07
N LEU A 80 -1.06 4.43 11.69
CA LEU A 80 0.10 3.73 11.14
C LEU A 80 -0.17 2.25 10.83
N TRP A 81 -1.28 1.70 11.34
CA TRP A 81 -1.60 0.28 11.20
C TRP A 81 -1.64 -0.23 9.76
N ARG A 82 -1.97 0.62 8.78
CA ARG A 82 -2.06 0.21 7.36
C ARG A 82 -0.69 -0.21 6.83
N GLY A 83 0.32 0.63 7.05
CA GLY A 83 1.70 0.34 6.68
C GLY A 83 2.20 -0.91 7.39
N ALA A 84 1.94 -1.00 8.71
CA ALA A 84 2.31 -2.18 9.48
C ALA A 84 1.68 -3.49 9.01
N VAL A 85 0.38 -3.50 8.69
CA VAL A 85 -0.25 -4.69 8.14
C VAL A 85 0.32 -5.05 6.76
N ALA A 86 0.60 -4.05 5.92
CA ALA A 86 1.20 -4.27 4.61
C ALA A 86 2.61 -4.89 4.73
N GLU A 87 3.45 -4.34 5.61
CA GLU A 87 4.79 -4.89 5.87
C GLU A 87 4.72 -6.31 6.43
N LEU A 88 3.86 -6.60 7.41
CA LEU A 88 3.67 -7.96 7.92
C LEU A 88 3.20 -8.94 6.83
N ALA A 89 2.33 -8.51 5.91
CA ALA A 89 1.92 -9.34 4.77
C ALA A 89 3.08 -9.60 3.79
N ALA A 90 3.87 -8.57 3.49
CA ALA A 90 5.05 -8.70 2.65
C ALA A 90 6.09 -9.62 3.28
N TYR A 91 6.39 -9.47 4.57
CA TYR A 91 7.34 -10.31 5.29
C TYR A 91 6.89 -11.78 5.32
N ASP A 92 5.59 -12.03 5.50
CA ASP A 92 5.03 -13.39 5.52
C ASP A 92 5.23 -14.08 4.16
N PHE A 93 4.90 -13.39 3.06
CA PHE A 93 5.14 -13.90 1.71
C PHE A 93 6.62 -14.11 1.41
N LEU A 94 7.45 -13.08 1.66
CA LEU A 94 8.87 -13.06 1.36
C LEU A 94 9.70 -14.03 2.21
N SER A 95 9.10 -14.61 3.26
CA SER A 95 9.73 -15.61 4.11
C SER A 95 9.11 -17.01 3.96
N TRP A 96 8.07 -17.17 3.14
CA TRP A 96 7.24 -18.37 3.10
C TRP A 96 8.05 -19.65 2.82
N LYS A 97 8.96 -19.60 1.84
CA LYS A 97 9.76 -20.77 1.45
C LYS A 97 10.83 -21.18 2.46
N ILE A 98 11.22 -20.28 3.35
CA ILE A 98 12.16 -20.59 4.44
C ILE A 98 11.51 -21.61 5.38
N LEU A 99 10.20 -21.44 5.67
CA LEU A 99 9.44 -22.36 6.52
C LEU A 99 9.22 -23.74 5.85
N GLU A 100 9.16 -23.79 4.51
CA GLU A 100 9.07 -25.04 3.76
C GLU A 100 10.42 -25.78 3.63
N GLY A 101 11.52 -25.22 4.17
CA GLY A 101 12.86 -25.80 4.10
C GLY A 101 13.54 -25.64 2.74
N ASP A 102 13.05 -24.71 1.91
CA ASP A 102 13.73 -24.31 0.68
C ASP A 102 15.09 -23.69 1.00
N ARG A 103 16.10 -23.96 0.18
CA ARG A 103 17.48 -23.54 0.38
C ARG A 103 17.89 -22.37 -0.50
N ILE A 104 16.99 -21.84 -1.34
CA ILE A 104 17.31 -20.70 -2.21
C ILE A 104 17.62 -19.46 -1.36
N LEU A 105 16.81 -19.18 -0.33
CA LEU A 105 17.10 -18.19 0.70
C LEU A 105 17.34 -18.93 2.01
N SER A 106 18.55 -18.79 2.57
CA SER A 106 18.95 -19.48 3.80
C SER A 106 18.56 -18.73 5.08
N GLU A 107 18.24 -17.44 4.97
CA GLU A 107 17.88 -16.56 6.07
C GLU A 107 16.75 -15.62 5.63
N PRO A 108 15.87 -15.19 6.56
CA PRO A 108 14.88 -14.17 6.26
C PRO A 108 15.52 -12.82 5.95
N ALA A 109 14.73 -11.88 5.42
CA ALA A 109 15.21 -10.54 5.17
C ALA A 109 15.65 -9.84 6.48
N GLU A 110 16.71 -9.05 6.41
CA GLU A 110 16.97 -8.03 7.42
C GLU A 110 15.93 -6.92 7.25
N LEU A 111 15.22 -6.56 8.31
CA LEU A 111 14.15 -5.56 8.30
C LEU A 111 14.66 -4.17 8.68
N ASN A 112 13.96 -3.12 8.24
CA ASN A 112 14.18 -1.73 8.68
C ASN A 112 15.65 -1.27 8.48
N VAL A 113 16.12 -1.34 7.24
CA VAL A 113 17.53 -1.12 6.88
C VAL A 113 17.77 0.35 6.50
N ASP A 114 18.68 1.00 7.22
CA ASP A 114 19.13 2.36 6.89
C ASP A 114 20.26 2.35 5.84
N LEU A 115 20.02 3.05 4.74
CA LEU A 115 20.96 3.28 3.66
C LEU A 115 21.43 4.73 3.68
N ARG A 116 22.71 4.94 3.39
CA ARG A 116 23.27 6.28 3.25
C ARG A 116 22.70 6.95 2.00
N LYS A 117 22.58 8.27 2.03
CA LYS A 117 22.01 9.06 0.93
C LYS A 117 22.72 8.89 -0.41
N GLU A 118 23.98 8.46 -0.43
CA GLU A 118 24.73 8.19 -1.66
C GLU A 118 24.34 6.85 -2.31
N GLN A 119 23.74 5.94 -1.55
CA GLN A 119 23.29 4.63 -2.03
C GLN A 119 21.92 4.69 -2.71
N THR A 120 21.16 5.77 -2.49
CA THR A 120 19.80 5.98 -3.03
C THR A 120 19.64 7.38 -3.61
N TYR A 121 18.41 7.80 -3.95
CA TYR A 121 18.10 9.19 -4.32
C TYR A 121 17.67 10.09 -3.14
N ALA A 122 18.01 9.70 -1.91
CA ALA A 122 17.66 10.50 -0.73
C ALA A 122 18.32 11.89 -0.73
N ALA A 123 19.56 12.01 -1.22
CA ALA A 123 20.27 13.30 -1.25
C ALA A 123 19.56 14.31 -2.15
N GLU A 124 19.06 13.84 -3.29
CA GLU A 124 18.32 14.61 -4.29
C GLU A 124 16.98 15.12 -3.73
N LEU A 125 16.44 14.49 -2.69
CA LEU A 125 15.25 14.94 -1.95
C LEU A 125 15.58 15.62 -0.62
N GLY A 126 16.83 16.07 -0.43
CA GLY A 126 17.27 16.78 0.78
C GLY A 126 17.35 15.90 2.05
N LYS A 127 17.27 14.57 1.92
CA LYS A 127 17.32 13.61 3.03
C LYS A 127 18.76 13.17 3.31
N LYS A 128 19.03 12.79 4.56
CA LYS A 128 20.36 12.34 5.02
C LYS A 128 20.59 10.84 4.86
N PHE A 129 19.53 10.06 4.88
CA PHE A 129 19.51 8.62 4.76
C PHE A 129 18.16 8.18 4.18
N ALA A 130 18.10 6.96 3.69
CA ALA A 130 16.90 6.29 3.26
C ALA A 130 16.72 5.00 4.07
N ASN A 131 15.62 4.91 4.80
CA ASN A 131 15.22 3.66 5.44
C ASN A 131 14.38 2.81 4.48
N VAL A 132 14.75 1.56 4.23
CA VAL A 132 13.95 0.60 3.43
C VAL A 132 13.43 -0.51 4.32
N ASP A 133 12.27 -1.09 3.96
CA ASP A 133 11.57 -2.03 4.83
C ASP A 133 12.29 -3.38 4.96
N GLY A 134 13.13 -3.77 3.99
CA GLY A 134 14.07 -4.85 4.20
C GLY A 134 15.10 -5.12 3.09
N CYS A 135 15.97 -6.09 3.37
CA CYS A 135 17.06 -6.54 2.50
C CYS A 135 17.36 -8.02 2.68
N PHE A 136 17.50 -8.76 1.58
CA PHE A 136 18.08 -10.10 1.60
C PHE A 136 19.60 -10.01 1.48
N ARG A 137 20.30 -9.93 2.61
CA ARG A 137 21.76 -9.69 2.67
C ARG A 137 22.58 -10.70 1.86
N GLY A 138 22.19 -11.98 1.86
CA GLY A 138 22.91 -13.03 1.13
C GLY A 138 22.94 -12.84 -0.38
N ILE A 139 22.03 -12.03 -0.94
CA ILE A 139 21.88 -11.82 -2.39
C ILE A 139 21.76 -10.34 -2.78
N ASP A 140 21.96 -9.44 -1.81
CA ASP A 140 21.95 -7.99 -1.94
C ASP A 140 20.71 -7.41 -2.65
N VAL A 141 19.53 -7.96 -2.34
CA VAL A 141 18.23 -7.48 -2.87
C VAL A 141 17.52 -6.65 -1.81
N TYR A 142 17.20 -5.41 -2.13
CA TYR A 142 16.47 -4.49 -1.25
C TYR A 142 15.01 -4.40 -1.65
N PHE A 143 14.14 -4.13 -0.68
CA PHE A 143 12.74 -3.87 -0.96
C PHE A 143 12.14 -2.85 0.01
N ASP A 144 11.08 -2.22 -0.47
CA ASP A 144 10.29 -1.26 0.27
C ASP A 144 8.81 -1.53 0.00
N VAL A 145 8.02 -1.57 1.07
CA VAL A 145 6.61 -1.96 1.09
C VAL A 145 5.75 -0.71 1.10
N LYS A 146 4.71 -0.72 0.27
CA LYS A 146 3.75 0.37 0.17
C LYS A 146 2.33 -0.16 0.14
N CYS A 147 1.45 0.53 0.86
CA CYS A 147 0.02 0.32 0.68
C CYS A 147 -0.39 0.88 -0.68
N LEU A 148 -0.94 0.04 -1.54
CA LEU A 148 -1.62 0.54 -2.72
C LEU A 148 -2.98 1.07 -2.27
N GLY A 149 -3.04 2.35 -1.92
CA GLY A 149 -4.20 2.97 -1.29
C GLY A 149 -5.00 3.86 -2.22
N ASP A 150 -6.31 3.95 -1.97
CA ASP A 150 -7.18 4.93 -2.63
C ASP A 150 -7.08 6.29 -1.91
N ALA A 151 -6.06 7.07 -2.30
CA ALA A 151 -5.78 8.38 -1.73
C ALA A 151 -6.95 9.36 -1.90
N ALA A 152 -7.63 9.33 -3.06
CA ALA A 152 -8.78 10.20 -3.34
C ALA A 152 -9.95 9.91 -2.37
N SER A 153 -10.31 8.63 -2.20
CA SER A 153 -11.33 8.23 -1.22
C SER A 153 -10.95 8.58 0.21
N ALA A 154 -9.67 8.47 0.58
CA ALA A 154 -9.22 8.79 1.94
C ALA A 154 -9.33 10.29 2.22
N LEU A 155 -8.83 11.11 1.28
CA LEU A 155 -8.93 12.56 1.33
C LEU A 155 -10.39 13.01 1.41
N LEU A 156 -11.22 12.62 0.44
CA LEU A 156 -12.63 13.00 0.40
C LEU A 156 -13.40 12.58 1.66
N ARG A 157 -13.12 11.39 2.23
CA ARG A 157 -13.77 10.94 3.48
C ARG A 157 -13.42 11.83 4.67
N SER A 158 -12.14 12.15 4.85
CA SER A 158 -11.70 13.06 5.92
C SER A 158 -12.34 14.43 5.76
N ALA A 159 -12.34 14.92 4.52
CA ALA A 159 -12.80 16.25 4.17
C ALA A 159 -14.33 16.39 4.30
N ILE A 160 -15.09 15.37 3.90
CA ILE A 160 -16.54 15.29 4.10
C ILE A 160 -16.89 15.23 5.59
N LYS A 161 -16.12 14.48 6.40
CA LYS A 161 -16.35 14.40 7.85
C LYS A 161 -16.22 15.78 8.50
N GLU A 162 -15.23 16.57 8.08
CA GLU A 162 -15.07 17.96 8.53
C GLU A 162 -16.29 18.81 8.16
N ILE A 163 -16.75 18.74 6.90
CA ILE A 163 -17.93 19.49 6.42
C ILE A 163 -19.20 19.11 7.19
N VAL A 164 -19.45 17.82 7.38
CA VAL A 164 -20.64 17.36 8.11
C VAL A 164 -20.60 17.85 9.57
N SER A 165 -19.42 17.84 10.19
CA SER A 165 -19.22 18.37 11.54
C SER A 165 -19.39 19.90 11.61
N GLU A 166 -18.93 20.64 10.59
CA GLU A 166 -19.04 22.11 10.54
C GLU A 166 -20.49 22.56 10.29
N LEU A 167 -21.23 21.82 9.45
CA LEU A 167 -22.59 22.16 9.09
C LEU A 167 -23.59 21.86 10.22
N ASP A 168 -23.30 20.88 11.07
CA ASP A 168 -24.17 20.42 12.16
C ASP A 168 -25.63 20.20 11.72
N ILE A 169 -25.82 19.64 10.52
CA ILE A 169 -27.15 19.35 9.95
C ILE A 169 -27.54 17.92 10.37
N PRO A 170 -28.60 17.74 11.17
CA PRO A 170 -28.99 16.41 11.64
C PRO A 170 -29.34 15.46 10.48
N GLY A 171 -28.73 14.27 10.51
CA GLY A 171 -28.98 13.21 9.53
C GLY A 171 -28.50 13.54 8.12
N LEU A 172 -27.60 14.51 7.95
CA LEU A 172 -26.91 14.77 6.68
C LEU A 172 -25.88 13.68 6.40
N TRP A 173 -25.97 13.10 5.23
CA TRP A 173 -24.97 12.19 4.67
C TRP A 173 -24.50 12.74 3.33
N ILE A 174 -23.19 12.71 3.12
CA ILE A 174 -22.55 13.08 1.85
C ILE A 174 -21.70 11.91 1.43
N VAL A 175 -21.91 11.41 0.21
CA VAL A 175 -21.11 10.34 -0.38
C VAL A 175 -20.49 10.85 -1.67
N PRO A 176 -19.16 10.78 -1.83
CA PRO A 176 -18.52 11.19 -3.07
C PRO A 176 -18.77 10.14 -4.17
N GLU A 177 -19.01 10.62 -5.38
CA GLU A 177 -19.16 9.83 -6.61
C GLU A 177 -18.08 10.28 -7.57
N PHE A 178 -17.12 9.41 -7.90
CA PHE A 178 -16.04 9.75 -8.80
C PHE A 178 -15.54 8.52 -9.54
N ALA A 179 -14.95 8.79 -10.71
CA ALA A 179 -14.20 7.77 -11.42
C ALA A 179 -12.98 7.39 -10.57
N LYS A 180 -12.74 6.09 -10.35
CA LYS A 180 -11.67 5.60 -9.47
C LYS A 180 -10.26 5.97 -9.94
N ASP A 181 -10.14 6.39 -11.19
CA ASP A 181 -8.97 6.95 -11.88
C ASP A 181 -8.89 8.48 -11.82
N LEU A 182 -9.72 9.14 -10.99
CA LEU A 182 -9.65 10.59 -10.77
C LEU A 182 -8.34 10.96 -10.07
N ASP A 183 -7.66 11.96 -10.63
CA ASP A 183 -6.48 12.53 -10.03
C ASP A 183 -6.85 13.27 -8.72
N TYR A 184 -6.26 12.79 -7.63
CA TYR A 184 -6.45 13.35 -6.29
C TYR A 184 -5.74 14.69 -6.09
N GLU A 185 -4.67 15.01 -6.84
CA GLU A 185 -3.99 16.30 -6.76
C GLU A 185 -4.95 17.40 -7.20
N LEU A 186 -5.76 17.13 -8.23
CA LEU A 186 -6.88 18.02 -8.60
C LEU A 186 -7.87 18.24 -7.44
N ILE A 187 -8.12 17.24 -6.60
CA ILE A 187 -8.98 17.40 -5.42
C ILE A 187 -8.27 18.24 -4.36
N GLN A 188 -7.00 17.97 -4.09
CA GLN A 188 -6.20 18.66 -3.08
C GLN A 188 -6.01 20.14 -3.42
N ASP A 189 -5.58 20.44 -4.65
CA ASP A 189 -5.33 21.80 -5.12
C ASP A 189 -6.59 22.65 -5.15
N ASN A 190 -7.74 22.02 -5.37
CA ASN A 190 -9.02 22.70 -5.46
C ASN A 190 -9.89 22.52 -4.20
N TRP A 191 -9.33 22.01 -3.10
CA TRP A 191 -10.10 21.62 -1.92
C TRP A 191 -10.93 22.77 -1.35
N CYS A 192 -10.35 23.98 -1.24
CA CYS A 192 -11.06 25.15 -0.73
C CYS A 192 -12.29 25.48 -1.58
N ALA A 193 -12.20 25.40 -2.91
CA ALA A 193 -13.32 25.66 -3.81
C ALA A 193 -14.37 24.54 -3.73
N LEU A 194 -13.94 23.27 -3.67
CA LEU A 194 -14.82 22.11 -3.47
C LEU A 194 -15.58 22.19 -2.15
N LYS A 195 -14.92 22.56 -1.05
CA LYS A 195 -15.53 22.73 0.27
C LYS A 195 -16.66 23.76 0.22
N HIS A 196 -16.42 24.92 -0.38
CA HIS A 196 -17.45 25.95 -0.53
C HIS A 196 -18.62 25.47 -1.40
N GLU A 197 -18.34 24.75 -2.49
CA GLU A 197 -19.37 24.19 -3.36
C GLU A 197 -20.26 23.19 -2.61
N LEU A 198 -19.64 22.28 -1.86
CA LEU A 198 -20.31 21.27 -1.03
C LEU A 198 -21.14 21.90 0.10
N ILE A 199 -20.59 22.86 0.84
CA ILE A 199 -21.31 23.58 1.91
C ILE A 199 -22.55 24.27 1.34
N ARG A 200 -22.40 24.97 0.21
CA ARG A 200 -23.52 25.64 -0.48
C ARG A 200 -24.59 24.62 -0.88
N ALA A 201 -24.19 23.53 -1.53
CA ALA A 201 -25.12 22.47 -1.93
C ALA A 201 -25.83 21.83 -0.74
N ALA A 202 -25.10 21.52 0.34
CA ALA A 202 -25.64 20.89 1.53
C ALA A 202 -26.64 21.79 2.27
N ARG A 203 -26.44 23.11 2.30
CA ARG A 203 -27.37 24.06 2.94
C ARG A 203 -28.67 24.26 2.16
N HIS A 204 -28.61 24.26 0.83
CA HIS A 204 -29.76 24.58 -0.03
C HIS A 204 -30.64 23.36 -0.36
N ASN A 205 -30.17 22.13 -0.13
CA ASN A 205 -30.89 20.91 -0.49
C ASN A 205 -31.84 20.42 0.61
N GLN A 206 -33.14 20.35 0.31
CA GLN A 206 -34.16 19.74 1.17
C GLN A 206 -34.45 18.26 0.84
N VAL A 207 -33.91 17.71 -0.27
CA VAL A 207 -34.16 16.35 -0.78
C VAL A 207 -32.85 15.67 -1.19
N VAL A 208 -32.87 14.34 -1.39
CA VAL A 208 -31.77 13.56 -1.99
C VAL A 208 -31.40 14.16 -3.35
N ASN A 209 -30.20 14.72 -3.46
CA ASN A 209 -29.72 15.37 -4.69
C ASN A 209 -28.31 14.90 -5.02
N GLN A 210 -28.11 14.55 -6.30
CA GLN A 210 -26.78 14.41 -6.87
C GLN A 210 -26.27 15.77 -7.33
N VAL A 211 -25.07 16.12 -6.88
CA VAL A 211 -24.41 17.39 -7.20
C VAL A 211 -23.12 17.05 -7.93
N LYS A 212 -23.05 17.38 -9.22
CA LYS A 212 -21.81 17.30 -9.98
C LYS A 212 -20.95 18.50 -9.63
N SER A 213 -19.66 18.27 -9.39
CA SER A 213 -18.73 19.34 -9.06
C SER A 213 -18.39 20.16 -10.31
N ASN A 214 -18.41 21.50 -10.18
CA ASN A 214 -17.98 22.40 -11.25
C ASN A 214 -16.48 22.68 -11.19
N VAL A 215 -15.85 22.34 -10.07
CA VAL A 215 -14.45 22.61 -9.77
C VAL A 215 -13.55 21.48 -10.30
N VAL A 216 -13.92 20.24 -9.98
CA VAL A 216 -13.25 19.02 -10.45
C VAL A 216 -14.19 18.23 -11.35
N LYS A 217 -13.84 18.12 -12.64
CA LYS A 217 -14.62 17.36 -13.62
C LYS A 217 -14.60 15.87 -13.26
N GLY A 218 -15.77 15.22 -13.34
CA GLY A 218 -15.90 13.79 -13.03
C GLY A 218 -16.03 13.47 -11.54
N LEU A 219 -15.97 14.49 -10.67
CA LEU A 219 -16.35 14.39 -9.27
C LEU A 219 -17.82 14.83 -9.11
N GLY A 220 -18.57 14.09 -8.33
CA GLY A 220 -19.91 14.40 -7.88
C GLY A 220 -20.11 13.97 -6.44
N PHE A 221 -21.25 14.34 -5.88
CA PHE A 221 -21.63 14.05 -4.52
C PHE A 221 -23.11 13.71 -4.45
N SER A 222 -23.43 12.61 -3.79
CA SER A 222 -24.79 12.29 -3.37
C SER A 222 -25.01 12.85 -1.96
N LEU A 223 -25.98 13.76 -1.82
CA LEU A 223 -26.36 14.33 -0.54
C LEU A 223 -27.72 13.78 -0.12
N LYS A 224 -27.83 13.37 1.14
CA LYS A 224 -29.08 12.86 1.70
C LYS A 224 -29.33 13.41 3.10
N ARG A 225 -30.60 13.64 3.42
CA ARG A 225 -31.07 13.94 4.78
C ARG A 225 -32.06 12.87 5.23
N GLY A 226 -31.89 12.35 6.45
CA GLY A 226 -32.79 11.38 7.05
C GLY A 226 -32.56 9.91 6.62
N PRO A 227 -33.46 8.99 7.03
CA PRO A 227 -33.24 7.55 6.91
C PRO A 227 -33.31 7.01 5.47
N GLY A 228 -32.72 5.83 5.26
CA GLY A 228 -32.83 4.99 4.06
C GLY A 228 -31.49 4.72 3.36
N VAL A 229 -31.53 4.00 2.24
CA VAL A 229 -30.33 3.59 1.49
C VAL A 229 -29.83 4.70 0.54
N MET A 230 -28.51 4.79 0.36
CA MET A 230 -27.87 5.50 -0.76
C MET A 230 -27.08 4.49 -1.58
N ALA A 231 -27.17 4.60 -2.89
CA ALA A 231 -26.33 3.88 -3.83
C ALA A 231 -25.52 4.90 -4.62
N THR A 232 -24.26 4.60 -4.85
CA THR A 232 -23.36 5.42 -5.66
C THR A 232 -22.78 4.56 -6.76
N GLU A 233 -22.66 5.13 -7.95
CA GLU A 233 -21.98 4.50 -9.09
C GLU A 233 -20.57 5.07 -9.21
N SER A 234 -19.59 4.19 -9.43
CA SER A 234 -18.21 4.58 -9.74
C SER A 234 -17.77 3.80 -10.96
N SER A 235 -17.24 4.47 -11.98
CA SER A 235 -16.54 3.81 -13.08
C SER A 235 -15.06 3.61 -12.75
N HIS A 236 -14.46 2.58 -13.34
CA HIS A 236 -13.03 2.33 -13.25
C HIS A 236 -12.47 2.01 -14.63
N ASN A 237 -11.39 2.68 -15.02
CA ASN A 237 -10.60 2.30 -16.19
C ASN A 237 -9.17 2.03 -15.73
N PRO A 238 -8.68 0.77 -15.81
CA PRO A 238 -7.35 0.41 -15.32
C PRO A 238 -6.21 1.12 -16.07
N TYR A 239 -6.36 1.39 -17.36
CA TYR A 239 -5.34 2.08 -18.16
C TYR A 239 -5.22 3.56 -17.82
N ARG A 240 -6.36 4.23 -17.59
CA ARG A 240 -6.38 5.63 -17.16
C ARG A 240 -5.92 5.76 -15.72
N HIS A 241 -6.29 4.81 -14.86
CA HIS A 241 -5.75 4.76 -13.50
C HIS A 241 -4.22 4.64 -13.54
N ALA A 242 -3.66 3.75 -14.36
CA ALA A 242 -2.21 3.63 -14.53
C ALA A 242 -1.55 4.91 -15.09
N GLU A 243 -2.24 5.62 -16.01
CA GLU A 243 -1.78 6.89 -16.59
C GLU A 243 -1.66 8.02 -15.57
N VAL A 244 -2.51 8.02 -14.55
CA VAL A 244 -2.48 9.01 -13.47
C VAL A 244 -1.56 8.56 -12.33
N TYR A 245 -1.47 7.25 -12.07
CA TYR A 245 -0.80 6.73 -10.87
C TYR A 245 0.71 6.57 -11.03
N TRP A 246 1.25 6.43 -12.25
CA TRP A 246 2.67 6.08 -12.46
C TRP A 246 3.65 7.05 -11.78
N SER A 247 3.36 8.35 -11.73
CA SER A 247 4.24 9.36 -11.11
C SER A 247 4.43 9.12 -9.61
N ARG A 248 3.40 8.58 -8.93
CA ARG A 248 3.46 8.27 -7.50
C ARG A 248 4.47 7.18 -7.16
N VAL A 249 4.77 6.30 -8.10
CA VAL A 249 5.85 5.30 -7.92
C VAL A 249 7.17 6.02 -7.68
N PHE A 250 7.42 7.11 -8.40
CA PHE A 250 8.62 7.94 -8.24
C PHE A 250 8.59 8.82 -6.98
N GLY A 251 7.43 9.03 -6.36
CA GLY A 251 7.33 9.64 -5.03
C GLY A 251 8.06 8.84 -3.93
N HIS A 252 8.46 7.59 -4.22
CA HIS A 252 9.25 6.73 -3.34
C HIS A 252 10.72 6.59 -3.81
N CYS A 253 11.18 7.40 -4.78
CA CYS A 253 12.51 7.25 -5.36
C CYS A 253 13.65 7.48 -4.35
N ASP A 254 13.40 8.15 -3.21
CA ASP A 254 14.40 8.24 -2.13
C ASP A 254 14.86 6.88 -1.63
N LYS A 255 14.07 5.83 -1.85
CA LYS A 255 14.36 4.44 -1.46
C LYS A 255 15.03 3.62 -2.56
N PHE A 256 15.00 4.08 -3.81
CA PHE A 256 15.52 3.30 -4.93
C PHE A 256 17.04 3.21 -4.79
N VAL A 257 17.54 1.97 -4.78
CA VAL A 257 18.96 1.71 -4.57
C VAL A 257 19.68 1.78 -5.91
N LYS A 258 20.72 2.61 -5.98
CA LYS A 258 21.42 2.90 -7.23
C LYS A 258 22.32 1.76 -7.70
N ASN A 259 22.86 0.96 -6.79
CA ASN A 259 23.93 -0.02 -7.07
C ASN A 259 23.57 -1.49 -6.77
N SER A 260 22.31 -1.77 -6.46
CA SER A 260 21.83 -3.10 -6.08
C SER A 260 20.40 -3.29 -6.56
N PRO A 261 19.94 -4.53 -6.80
CA PRO A 261 18.56 -4.78 -7.17
C PRO A 261 17.59 -4.27 -6.09
N PHE A 262 16.59 -3.51 -6.52
CA PHE A 262 15.58 -2.94 -5.65
C PHE A 262 14.17 -3.27 -6.16
N MET A 263 13.30 -3.70 -5.25
CA MET A 263 11.92 -4.05 -5.55
C MET A 263 10.95 -3.22 -4.72
N LEU A 264 9.93 -2.64 -5.37
CA LEU A 264 8.78 -2.10 -4.65
C LEU A 264 7.74 -3.21 -4.44
N VAL A 265 7.23 -3.33 -3.22
CA VAL A 265 6.17 -4.27 -2.87
C VAL A 265 4.90 -3.50 -2.58
N TYR A 266 3.92 -3.57 -3.47
CA TYR A 266 2.61 -2.99 -3.25
C TYR A 266 1.65 -4.00 -2.63
N VAL A 267 1.14 -3.72 -1.43
CA VAL A 267 0.11 -4.53 -0.79
C VAL A 267 -1.27 -3.94 -1.04
N VAL A 268 -2.19 -4.79 -1.48
CA VAL A 268 -3.60 -4.47 -1.73
C VAL A 268 -4.44 -5.17 -0.68
N PHE A 269 -5.12 -4.40 0.16
CA PHE A 269 -5.92 -4.94 1.25
C PHE A 269 -7.30 -4.27 1.31
N PRO A 270 -8.41 -5.02 1.50
CA PRO A 270 -9.76 -4.45 1.43
C PRO A 270 -10.06 -3.31 2.41
N TRP A 271 -9.31 -3.20 3.52
CA TRP A 271 -9.56 -2.13 4.50
C TRP A 271 -8.86 -0.80 4.19
N PHE A 272 -7.93 -0.77 3.25
CA PHE A 272 -7.30 0.48 2.78
C PHE A 272 -7.30 0.67 1.26
N ASN A 273 -7.74 -0.34 0.50
CA ASN A 273 -8.01 -0.23 -0.93
C ASN A 273 -9.44 -0.71 -1.24
N ASN A 274 -10.32 0.25 -1.56
CA ASN A 274 -11.70 -0.02 -2.00
C ASN A 274 -11.85 0.02 -3.53
N THR A 275 -10.78 0.43 -4.22
CA THR A 275 -10.80 0.77 -5.64
C THR A 275 -10.42 -0.42 -6.50
N LEU A 276 -9.31 -1.07 -6.16
CA LEU A 276 -8.86 -2.32 -6.76
C LEU A 276 -9.42 -3.45 -5.89
N ARG A 277 -10.42 -4.17 -6.42
CA ARG A 277 -10.95 -5.35 -5.75
C ARG A 277 -10.16 -6.57 -6.24
N PRO A 278 -9.70 -7.47 -5.35
CA PRO A 278 -8.89 -8.65 -5.72
C PRO A 278 -9.55 -9.62 -6.73
N HIS A 279 -10.84 -9.46 -7.05
CA HIS A 279 -11.66 -10.50 -7.69
C HIS A 279 -12.14 -10.15 -9.11
N GLY A 280 -11.67 -9.03 -9.70
CA GLY A 280 -12.27 -8.47 -10.93
C GLY A 280 -11.47 -8.59 -12.23
N GLY A 281 -10.22 -9.10 -12.21
CA GLY A 281 -9.31 -9.08 -13.38
C GLY A 281 -8.83 -7.67 -13.81
N GLU A 282 -9.60 -6.62 -13.49
CA GLU A 282 -9.23 -5.21 -13.68
C GLU A 282 -7.95 -4.84 -12.92
N SER A 283 -7.73 -5.43 -11.74
CA SER A 283 -6.51 -5.23 -10.94
C SER A 283 -5.26 -5.69 -11.69
N LEU A 284 -5.28 -6.87 -12.33
CA LEU A 284 -4.18 -7.38 -13.16
C LEU A 284 -3.88 -6.45 -14.34
N THR A 285 -4.94 -5.98 -14.99
CA THR A 285 -4.81 -5.03 -16.11
C THR A 285 -4.17 -3.72 -15.63
N PHE A 286 -4.58 -3.22 -14.47
CA PHE A 286 -3.98 -2.04 -13.85
C PHE A 286 -2.51 -2.27 -13.46
N TYR A 287 -2.19 -3.38 -12.77
CA TYR A 287 -0.82 -3.68 -12.34
C TYR A 287 0.12 -3.72 -13.53
N ARG A 288 -0.23 -4.49 -14.57
CA ARG A 288 0.55 -4.57 -15.80
C ARG A 288 0.67 -3.22 -16.50
N ALA A 289 -0.42 -2.46 -16.62
CA ALA A 289 -0.39 -1.15 -17.28
C ALA A 289 0.48 -0.14 -16.51
N LEU A 290 0.40 -0.13 -15.17
CA LEU A 290 1.20 0.72 -14.30
C LEU A 290 2.68 0.40 -14.43
N THR A 291 3.06 -0.87 -14.26
CA THR A 291 4.46 -1.31 -14.31
C THR A 291 5.05 -1.07 -15.69
N ARG A 292 4.29 -1.35 -16.76
CA ARG A 292 4.69 -1.03 -18.13
C ARG A 292 5.03 0.45 -18.33
N ARG A 293 4.18 1.36 -17.81
CA ARG A 293 4.42 2.80 -17.90
C ARG A 293 5.68 3.22 -17.13
N VAL A 294 5.92 2.64 -15.95
CA VAL A 294 7.12 2.94 -15.16
C VAL A 294 8.40 2.42 -15.84
N PHE A 295 8.38 1.20 -16.36
CA PHE A 295 9.57 0.51 -16.86
C PHE A 295 9.93 0.82 -18.32
N CYS A 296 8.93 1.02 -19.19
CA CYS A 296 9.16 1.08 -20.63
C CYS A 296 8.85 2.45 -21.25
N GLN A 297 7.89 3.22 -20.72
CA GLN A 297 7.42 4.46 -21.37
C GLN A 297 8.51 5.54 -21.51
N TRP A 298 9.48 5.55 -20.59
CA TRP A 298 10.46 6.63 -20.47
C TRP A 298 11.80 6.31 -21.14
N ILE A 299 11.95 5.15 -21.76
CA ILE A 299 13.20 4.72 -22.36
C ILE A 299 13.60 5.68 -23.49
N GLY A 300 14.81 6.21 -23.39
CA GLY A 300 15.34 7.21 -24.33
C GLY A 300 14.78 8.63 -24.17
N HIS A 301 13.83 8.86 -23.26
CA HIS A 301 13.32 10.19 -22.97
C HIS A 301 14.27 10.99 -22.07
N LYS A 302 14.39 12.29 -22.33
CA LYS A 302 15.21 13.23 -21.53
C LYS A 302 14.40 14.04 -20.52
N THR A 303 13.18 13.60 -20.22
CA THR A 303 12.30 14.28 -19.27
C THR A 303 12.89 14.18 -17.87
N ARG A 304 13.16 15.33 -17.24
CA ARG A 304 13.68 15.42 -15.87
C ARG A 304 12.64 14.94 -14.86
N LEU A 305 13.08 14.30 -13.78
CA LEU A 305 12.17 13.81 -12.74
C LEU A 305 11.49 14.95 -11.97
N ASP A 306 12.16 16.09 -11.83
CA ASP A 306 11.59 17.28 -11.18
C ASP A 306 10.33 17.84 -11.88
N THR A 307 10.04 17.42 -13.11
CA THR A 307 8.79 17.78 -13.80
C THR A 307 7.54 17.07 -13.24
N VAL A 308 7.74 16.03 -12.43
CA VAL A 308 6.65 15.28 -11.77
C VAL A 308 6.88 15.13 -10.27
N LEU A 309 8.03 15.55 -9.75
CA LEU A 309 8.38 15.52 -8.34
C LEU A 309 9.13 16.80 -7.96
N ASP A 310 8.38 17.86 -7.62
CA ASP A 310 8.89 19.23 -7.45
C ASP A 310 10.06 19.36 -6.46
N ASP A 311 10.10 18.51 -5.43
CA ASP A 311 11.14 18.53 -4.39
C ASP A 311 12.45 17.83 -4.82
N PHE A 312 12.53 17.30 -6.05
CA PHE A 312 13.69 16.57 -6.55
C PHE A 312 14.77 17.52 -7.11
N HIS A 313 15.91 17.61 -6.44
CA HIS A 313 16.98 18.56 -6.71
C HIS A 313 18.16 17.94 -7.47
N SER A 314 17.90 17.38 -8.66
CA SER A 314 18.92 16.85 -9.56
C SER A 314 18.46 16.91 -11.02
N ASP A 315 19.42 16.81 -11.94
CA ASP A 315 19.16 16.77 -13.37
C ASP A 315 18.80 15.35 -13.88
N CYS A 316 18.67 14.36 -12.98
CA CYS A 316 18.29 13.00 -13.35
C CYS A 316 16.94 12.98 -14.08
N THR A 317 16.90 12.18 -15.13
CA THR A 317 15.71 11.89 -15.93
C THR A 317 14.85 10.83 -15.27
N ILE A 318 13.57 10.79 -15.65
CA ILE A 318 12.65 9.71 -15.24
C ILE A 318 13.19 8.34 -15.68
N CYS A 319 13.84 8.27 -16.85
CA CYS A 319 14.50 7.06 -17.35
C CYS A 319 15.59 6.59 -16.40
N GLU A 320 16.57 7.44 -16.05
CA GLU A 320 17.69 7.06 -15.17
C GLU A 320 17.19 6.57 -13.81
N VAL A 321 16.18 7.24 -13.23
CA VAL A 321 15.61 6.83 -11.93
C VAL A 321 14.81 5.53 -12.06
N SER A 322 14.09 5.31 -13.15
CA SER A 322 13.33 4.07 -13.35
C SER A 322 14.22 2.84 -13.50
N GLN A 323 15.43 3.00 -14.05
CA GLN A 323 16.40 1.91 -14.19
C GLN A 323 16.99 1.44 -12.86
N SER A 324 16.87 2.22 -11.77
CA SER A 324 17.19 1.78 -10.41
C SER A 324 16.10 0.89 -9.78
N LEU A 325 14.92 0.81 -10.39
CA LEU A 325 13.83 -0.05 -9.92
C LEU A 325 13.84 -1.36 -10.71
N SER A 326 14.20 -2.46 -10.07
CA SER A 326 14.40 -3.77 -10.70
C SER A 326 13.10 -4.54 -10.93
N GLY A 327 12.09 -4.28 -10.11
CA GLY A 327 10.78 -4.91 -10.25
C GLY A 327 9.75 -4.34 -9.29
N ILE A 328 8.50 -4.68 -9.54
CA ILE A 328 7.37 -4.37 -8.67
C ILE A 328 6.62 -5.67 -8.39
N LEU A 329 6.39 -5.96 -7.11
CA LEU A 329 5.60 -7.08 -6.62
C LEU A 329 4.28 -6.56 -6.06
N PHE A 330 3.15 -7.03 -6.57
CA PHE A 330 1.83 -6.76 -6.01
C PHE A 330 1.38 -7.97 -5.19
N LEU A 331 0.97 -7.72 -3.94
CA LEU A 331 0.43 -8.72 -3.03
C LEU A 331 -1.02 -8.37 -2.70
N GLU A 332 -1.97 -9.17 -3.16
CA GLU A 332 -3.37 -9.03 -2.77
C GLU A 332 -3.63 -9.84 -1.50
N ASP A 333 -3.84 -9.13 -0.39
CA ASP A 333 -4.01 -9.73 0.94
C ASP A 333 -5.48 -10.12 1.19
N ASN A 334 -5.72 -11.43 1.10
CA ASN A 334 -7.01 -12.06 1.31
C ASN A 334 -7.18 -12.62 2.74
N VAL A 335 -6.36 -12.19 3.71
CA VAL A 335 -6.44 -12.63 5.11
C VAL A 335 -7.84 -12.53 5.73
N ILE A 336 -8.70 -11.62 5.26
CA ILE A 336 -10.09 -11.48 5.74
C ILE A 336 -10.97 -12.67 5.37
N GLN A 337 -10.76 -13.24 4.17
CA GLN A 337 -11.64 -14.26 3.58
C GLN A 337 -10.94 -15.61 3.41
N GLY A 338 -9.63 -15.69 3.67
CA GLY A 338 -8.84 -16.91 3.56
C GLY A 338 -9.45 -18.09 4.32
N GLU A 339 -9.62 -19.21 3.63
CA GLU A 339 -10.22 -20.41 4.22
C GLU A 339 -9.20 -21.23 5.01
N ASN A 340 -7.94 -21.24 4.57
CA ASN A 340 -6.84 -21.98 5.19
C ASN A 340 -5.87 -21.05 5.91
N PRO A 341 -5.82 -21.05 7.26
CA PRO A 341 -4.89 -20.23 8.03
C PRO A 341 -3.43 -20.67 7.86
N ASP A 342 -3.18 -21.92 7.47
CA ASP A 342 -1.82 -22.43 7.30
C ASP A 342 -1.12 -21.75 6.12
N HIS A 343 -1.88 -21.31 5.10
CA HIS A 343 -1.34 -20.58 3.94
C HIS A 343 -1.19 -19.07 4.23
N HIS A 344 -0.32 -18.40 3.48
CA HIS A 344 -0.13 -16.94 3.59
C HIS A 344 -1.36 -16.10 3.18
N ASN A 345 -2.33 -16.71 2.46
CA ASN A 345 -3.56 -16.05 1.98
C ASN A 345 -3.28 -14.77 1.16
N LEU A 346 -2.22 -14.81 0.35
CA LEU A 346 -1.82 -13.73 -0.56
C LEU A 346 -1.88 -14.25 -1.99
N ILE A 347 -2.30 -13.40 -2.92
CA ILE A 347 -2.15 -13.60 -4.37
C ILE A 347 -1.01 -12.69 -4.81
N ALA A 348 -0.04 -13.21 -5.54
CA ALA A 348 1.20 -12.51 -5.85
C ALA A 348 1.41 -12.32 -7.36
N HIS A 349 1.62 -11.07 -7.77
CA HIS A 349 1.89 -10.71 -9.16
C HIS A 349 3.20 -9.95 -9.27
N MET A 350 4.16 -10.48 -10.03
CA MET A 350 5.50 -9.91 -10.13
C MET A 350 5.76 -9.38 -11.54
N TYR A 351 6.28 -8.16 -11.61
CA TYR A 351 6.65 -7.50 -12.85
C TYR A 351 8.11 -7.07 -12.78
N LEU A 352 8.94 -7.52 -13.73
CA LEU A 352 10.35 -7.16 -13.78
C LEU A 352 10.61 -6.03 -14.77
N ASN A 353 11.52 -5.14 -14.41
CA ASN A 353 11.95 -4.06 -15.28
C ASN A 353 13.02 -4.60 -16.27
N PRO A 354 12.73 -4.67 -17.58
CA PRO A 354 13.70 -5.15 -18.57
C PRO A 354 14.89 -4.19 -18.75
N ASN A 355 14.74 -2.95 -18.30
CA ASN A 355 15.74 -1.88 -18.44
C ASN A 355 16.52 -1.60 -17.16
N ALA A 356 16.30 -2.38 -16.08
CA ALA A 356 16.97 -2.16 -14.82
C ALA A 356 18.50 -2.36 -14.93
N GLU A 357 19.27 -1.43 -14.38
CA GLU A 357 20.73 -1.54 -14.28
C GLU A 357 21.13 -2.75 -13.44
N HIS A 358 20.40 -2.98 -12.35
CA HIS A 358 20.58 -4.10 -11.43
C HIS A 358 19.38 -5.04 -11.47
N SER A 359 19.33 -5.93 -12.47
CA SER A 359 18.17 -6.82 -12.70
C SER A 359 18.01 -7.93 -11.65
N LEU A 360 16.77 -8.15 -11.19
CA LEU A 360 16.42 -9.29 -10.33
C LEU A 360 16.57 -10.64 -11.04
N LYS A 361 16.42 -10.71 -12.37
CA LYS A 361 16.56 -11.96 -13.17
C LYS A 361 17.92 -12.64 -12.98
N ARG A 362 18.94 -11.89 -12.55
CA ARG A 362 20.31 -12.37 -12.37
C ARG A 362 20.63 -12.75 -10.91
N THR A 363 19.62 -12.78 -10.05
CA THR A 363 19.77 -13.07 -8.61
C THR A 363 19.01 -14.34 -8.25
N LEU A 364 19.38 -14.98 -7.14
CA LEU A 364 18.62 -16.11 -6.58
C LEU A 364 17.21 -15.69 -6.12
N PHE A 365 16.94 -14.38 -5.97
CA PHE A 365 15.59 -13.90 -5.68
C PHE A 365 14.62 -14.28 -6.79
N PHE A 366 15.08 -14.31 -8.05
CA PHE A 366 14.23 -14.68 -9.17
C PHE A 366 13.74 -16.13 -9.05
N ASP A 367 14.66 -17.05 -8.74
CA ASP A 367 14.33 -18.46 -8.51
C ASP A 367 13.39 -18.60 -7.30
N PHE A 368 13.69 -17.90 -6.20
CA PHE A 368 12.84 -17.86 -5.01
C PHE A 368 11.43 -17.37 -5.34
N ALA A 369 11.30 -16.28 -6.10
CA ALA A 369 10.01 -15.70 -6.42
C ALA A 369 9.18 -16.69 -7.27
N LEU A 370 9.80 -17.32 -8.29
CA LEU A 370 9.13 -18.32 -9.11
C LEU A 370 8.65 -19.54 -8.32
N THR A 371 9.42 -19.99 -7.31
CA THR A 371 9.00 -21.12 -6.46
C THR A 371 7.96 -20.72 -5.42
N SER A 372 7.93 -19.45 -4.99
CA SER A 372 7.05 -18.90 -3.94
C SER A 372 5.56 -18.81 -4.32
N GLY A 373 5.18 -19.29 -5.50
CA GLY A 373 3.77 -19.39 -5.91
C GLY A 373 3.21 -18.08 -6.48
N LEU A 374 3.93 -17.46 -7.41
CA LEU A 374 3.40 -16.32 -8.17
C LEU A 374 2.20 -16.73 -9.03
N ASP A 375 1.12 -15.97 -8.93
CA ASP A 375 -0.06 -16.10 -9.78
C ASP A 375 0.16 -15.47 -11.15
N THR A 376 1.01 -14.45 -11.24
CA THR A 376 1.36 -13.80 -12.52
C THR A 376 2.80 -13.32 -12.50
N PHE A 377 3.45 -13.47 -13.66
CA PHE A 377 4.79 -13.01 -13.92
C PHE A 377 4.87 -12.37 -15.32
N ASP A 378 5.45 -11.18 -15.43
CA ASP A 378 5.75 -10.53 -16.71
C ASP A 378 7.05 -9.72 -16.57
N ASP A 379 7.97 -9.87 -17.51
CA ASP A 379 9.27 -9.19 -17.52
C ASP A 379 9.41 -8.14 -18.62
N PHE A 380 8.32 -7.90 -19.37
CA PHE A 380 8.23 -6.97 -20.48
C PHE A 380 9.30 -7.14 -21.56
N GLU A 381 9.92 -8.32 -21.70
CA GLU A 381 10.98 -8.54 -22.69
C GLU A 381 10.49 -8.28 -24.13
N HIS A 382 9.22 -8.58 -24.41
CA HIS A 382 8.58 -8.36 -25.72
C HIS A 382 7.88 -7.00 -25.86
N ASP A 383 7.92 -6.19 -24.81
CA ASP A 383 7.21 -4.92 -24.68
C ASP A 383 8.18 -3.72 -24.67
N ASN A 384 9.49 -3.99 -24.72
CA ASN A 384 10.58 -3.01 -24.67
C ASN A 384 10.98 -2.55 -26.08
N TYR A 385 10.30 -1.51 -26.60
CA TYR A 385 10.51 -0.97 -27.95
C TYR A 385 10.88 0.50 -27.97
#